data_AF-A0AAU5XIQ0-F1
#
_entry.id   AF-A0AAU5XIQ0-F1
#
_cell.length_a   1.000
_cell.length_b   1.000
_cell.length_c   1.000
_cell.angle_alpha   90.00
_cell.angle_beta   90.00
_cell.angle_gamma   90.00
#
_symmetry.space_group_name_H-M   'P 1'
#
loop_
_entity.id
_entity.type
_entity.pdbx_description
1 polymer ?
#
loop_
_entity_poly.entity_id
_entity_poly.type
_entity_poly.pdbx_seq_one_letter_code
_entity_poly.pdbx_strand_id
1 'polypeptide(L)'
;MLPIAGTWQGLHYLITGDPWEGPHPAADVVCGGRLLTEDGADEFGVDVIYLAPQRVKPAADHLAATDFRQIAGRYDPKQMAKLGVQGADDWIGKPVEAVRDRDLRTAYENLVGFFKAAADEGQAIYKAMG
;
A
#
# COMPACT_ATOMS: atom_id res chain seq x y z
N MET A 1 -1.78 -7.84 12.18
CA MET A 1 -1.50 -8.17 10.77
C MET A 1 -2.69 -7.70 9.95
N LEU A 2 -2.46 -6.98 8.84
CA LEU A 2 -3.51 -6.47 7.97
C LEU A 2 -3.39 -7.12 6.58
N PRO A 3 -4.35 -7.95 6.14
CA PRO A 3 -4.28 -8.58 4.82
C PRO A 3 -4.70 -7.58 3.74
N ILE A 4 -3.77 -7.22 2.86
CA ILE A 4 -4.02 -6.38 1.66
C ILE A 4 -3.49 -7.03 0.37
N ALA A 5 -3.19 -8.33 0.38
CA ALA A 5 -2.48 -9.01 -0.71
C ALA A 5 -3.15 -8.87 -2.09
N GLY A 6 -4.48 -8.80 -2.16
CA GLY A 6 -5.19 -8.60 -3.44
C GLY A 6 -5.23 -7.16 -3.95
N THR A 7 -4.81 -6.19 -3.14
CA THR A 7 -4.99 -4.75 -3.42
C THR A 7 -3.75 -3.91 -3.18
N TRP A 8 -2.66 -4.47 -2.62
CA TRP A 8 -1.51 -3.69 -2.13
C TRP A 8 -0.89 -2.83 -3.22
N GLN A 9 -0.63 -3.38 -4.42
CA GLN A 9 0.04 -2.61 -5.47
C GLN A 9 -0.90 -1.57 -6.09
N GLY A 10 -2.20 -1.89 -6.19
CA GLY A 10 -3.22 -0.92 -6.56
C GLY A 10 -3.27 0.25 -5.58
N LEU A 11 -3.26 -0.03 -4.28
CA LEU A 11 -3.22 1.01 -3.24
C LEU A 11 -1.95 1.85 -3.32
N HIS A 12 -0.80 1.21 -3.51
CA HIS A 12 0.46 1.90 -3.68
C HIS A 12 0.38 2.88 -4.85
N TYR A 13 -0.04 2.41 -6.02
CA TYR A 13 -0.22 3.25 -7.20
C TYR A 13 -1.24 4.38 -6.97
N LEU A 14 -2.36 4.12 -6.29
CA LEU A 14 -3.30 5.19 -5.97
C LEU A 14 -2.66 6.25 -5.06
N ILE A 15 -1.88 5.85 -4.07
CA ILE A 15 -1.24 6.76 -3.11
C ILE A 15 -0.12 7.58 -3.77
N THR A 16 0.78 6.92 -4.52
CA THR A 16 2.03 7.53 -5.02
C THR A 16 1.93 8.01 -6.47
N GLY A 17 1.04 7.42 -7.27
CA GLY A 17 1.03 7.56 -8.73
C GLY A 17 2.06 6.69 -9.45
N ASP A 18 2.80 5.83 -8.73
CA ASP A 18 3.84 4.97 -9.26
C ASP A 18 3.59 3.49 -8.85
N PRO A 19 3.84 2.50 -9.73
CA PRO A 19 3.57 1.09 -9.41
C PRO A 19 4.50 0.47 -8.37
N TRP A 20 5.66 1.05 -8.09
CA TRP A 20 6.70 0.45 -7.23
C TRP A 20 7.41 1.46 -6.33
N GLU A 21 7.70 2.62 -6.89
CA GLU A 21 8.43 3.71 -6.27
C GLU A 21 7.48 4.79 -5.75
N GLY A 22 8.02 5.97 -5.46
CA GLY A 22 7.22 7.16 -5.23
C GLY A 22 7.86 8.10 -4.24
N PRO A 23 7.30 9.30 -4.08
CA PRO A 23 7.82 10.25 -3.13
C PRO A 23 7.61 9.77 -1.69
N HIS A 24 8.59 9.98 -0.84
CA HIS A 24 8.39 9.91 0.60
C HIS A 24 7.53 11.08 1.08
N PRO A 25 6.66 10.87 2.09
CA PRO A 25 6.47 9.64 2.85
C PRO A 25 5.47 8.64 2.23
N ALA A 26 4.84 8.97 1.11
CA ALA A 26 3.76 8.18 0.49
C ALA A 26 4.18 6.76 0.11
N ALA A 27 5.40 6.60 -0.44
CA ALA A 27 5.93 5.28 -0.79
C ALA A 27 6.09 4.35 0.43
N ASP A 28 6.34 4.89 1.63
CA ASP A 28 6.53 4.09 2.86
C ASP A 28 5.28 3.36 3.33
N VAL A 29 4.10 3.72 2.82
CA VAL A 29 2.85 3.06 3.19
C VAL A 29 2.85 1.59 2.74
N VAL A 30 3.29 1.33 1.51
CA VAL A 30 3.20 -0.01 0.90
C VAL A 30 4.58 -0.56 0.53
N CYS A 31 5.27 -0.01 -0.46
CA CYS A 31 6.54 -0.57 -0.95
C CYS A 31 7.78 -0.14 -0.14
N GLY A 32 7.76 1.04 0.49
CA GLY A 32 8.93 1.60 1.16
C GLY A 32 9.28 0.93 2.49
N GLY A 33 10.54 1.05 2.89
CA GLY A 33 11.13 0.40 4.07
C GLY A 33 12.49 -0.19 3.74
N ARG A 34 13.01 -1.03 4.63
CA ARG A 34 14.24 -1.81 4.42
C ARG A 34 13.86 -3.28 4.33
N LEU A 35 14.22 -3.95 3.24
CA LEU A 35 14.09 -5.40 3.12
C LEU A 35 14.99 -6.05 4.19
N LEU A 36 14.42 -6.92 5.02
CA LEU A 36 15.16 -7.67 6.05
C LEU A 36 15.64 -9.03 5.55
N THR A 37 15.10 -9.51 4.43
CA THR A 37 15.32 -10.85 3.88
C THR A 37 16.36 -10.90 2.75
N GLU A 38 17.15 -9.82 2.52
CA GLU A 38 18.17 -9.77 1.45
C GLU A 38 19.14 -10.97 1.43
N ASP A 39 19.42 -11.58 2.59
CA ASP A 39 20.30 -12.76 2.72
C ASP A 39 19.57 -14.07 3.10
N GLY A 40 18.22 -14.11 3.12
CA GLY A 40 17.50 -15.23 3.75
C GLY A 40 16.03 -15.45 3.36
N ALA A 41 15.54 -14.85 2.28
CA ALA A 41 14.18 -15.12 1.76
C ALA A 41 13.91 -16.63 1.58
N ASP A 42 14.95 -17.40 1.22
CA ASP A 42 14.90 -18.86 1.05
C ASP A 42 14.59 -19.64 2.35
N GLU A 43 14.79 -19.06 3.54
CA GLU A 43 14.58 -19.76 4.82
C GLU A 43 13.17 -19.56 5.41
N PHE A 44 12.45 -18.50 5.01
CA PHE A 44 11.10 -18.18 5.50
C PHE A 44 10.00 -18.17 4.44
N GLY A 45 10.37 -18.20 3.14
CA GLY A 45 9.42 -18.25 2.02
C GLY A 45 8.60 -16.98 1.81
N VAL A 46 8.90 -15.90 2.52
CA VAL A 46 8.26 -14.58 2.41
C VAL A 46 9.29 -13.48 2.58
N ASP A 47 9.14 -12.39 1.83
CA ASP A 47 9.94 -11.18 2.00
C ASP A 47 9.39 -10.33 3.14
N VAL A 48 10.26 -9.84 4.01
CA VAL A 48 9.87 -8.98 5.14
C VAL A 48 10.46 -7.59 4.98
N ILE A 49 9.60 -6.59 4.80
CA ILE A 49 9.98 -5.18 4.75
C ILE A 49 9.76 -4.56 6.13
N TYR A 50 10.81 -3.96 6.68
CA TYR A 50 10.80 -3.22 7.93
C TYR A 50 10.71 -1.72 7.72
N LEU A 51 9.76 -1.07 8.38
CA LEU A 51 9.63 0.38 8.45
C LEU A 51 9.86 0.84 9.89
N ALA A 52 10.95 1.59 10.09
CA ALA A 52 11.34 2.10 11.40
C ALA A 52 10.29 3.08 11.96
N PRO A 53 10.10 3.17 13.30
CA PRO A 53 9.09 4.03 13.91
C PRO A 53 9.16 5.50 13.45
N GLN A 54 10.38 6.02 13.29
CA GLN A 54 10.64 7.38 12.80
C GLN A 54 10.14 7.67 11.37
N ARG A 55 9.90 6.62 10.56
CA ARG A 55 9.27 6.72 9.23
C ARG A 55 7.78 6.38 9.24
N VAL A 56 7.33 5.61 10.23
CA VAL A 56 5.91 5.29 10.43
C VAL A 56 5.10 6.56 10.69
N LYS A 57 5.57 7.46 11.56
CA LYS A 57 4.84 8.70 11.90
C LYS A 57 4.61 9.62 10.68
N PRO A 58 5.63 9.97 9.86
CA PRO A 58 5.41 10.74 8.63
C PRO A 58 4.45 10.06 7.63
N ALA A 59 4.51 8.73 7.50
CA ALA A 59 3.60 7.99 6.63
C ALA A 59 2.15 8.01 7.16
N ALA A 60 1.96 7.88 8.48
CA ALA A 60 0.67 8.00 9.13
C ALA A 60 0.09 9.42 8.99
N ASP A 61 0.91 10.46 9.13
CA ASP A 61 0.48 11.84 8.96
C ASP A 61 0.05 12.14 7.52
N HIS A 62 0.79 11.59 6.54
CA HIS A 62 0.41 11.68 5.14
C HIS A 62 -0.93 11.00 4.86
N LEU A 63 -1.14 9.80 5.39
CA LEU A 63 -2.41 9.07 5.27
C LEU A 63 -3.57 9.82 5.94
N ALA A 64 -3.34 10.42 7.12
CA ALA A 64 -4.35 11.19 7.82
C ALA A 64 -4.74 12.48 7.08
N ALA A 65 -3.81 13.09 6.34
CA ALA A 65 -4.06 14.28 5.53
C ALA A 65 -4.65 13.96 4.15
N THR A 66 -4.62 12.69 3.73
CA THR A 66 -5.03 12.28 2.38
C THR A 66 -6.36 11.53 2.43
N ASP A 67 -7.42 12.15 1.93
CA ASP A 67 -8.73 11.48 1.79
C ASP A 67 -8.71 10.54 0.57
N PHE A 68 -9.36 9.38 0.67
CA PHE A 68 -9.41 8.43 -0.45
C PHE A 68 -9.89 9.06 -1.76
N ARG A 69 -10.82 10.03 -1.71
CA ARG A 69 -11.32 10.75 -2.89
C ARG A 69 -10.23 11.52 -3.63
N GLN A 70 -9.18 11.97 -2.94
CA GLN A 70 -8.05 12.68 -3.54
C GLN A 70 -7.19 11.75 -4.41
N ILE A 71 -7.13 10.47 -4.05
CA ILE A 71 -6.34 9.46 -4.76
C ILE A 71 -7.16 8.58 -5.70
N ALA A 72 -8.47 8.46 -5.48
CA ALA A 72 -9.40 7.66 -6.25
C ALA A 72 -9.46 8.04 -7.73
N GLY A 73 -9.14 9.30 -8.07
CA GLY A 73 -9.07 9.77 -9.46
C GLY A 73 -7.97 9.11 -10.30
N ARG A 74 -6.97 8.48 -9.67
CA ARG A 74 -5.92 7.72 -10.36
C ARG A 74 -6.39 6.33 -10.81
N TYR A 75 -7.55 5.87 -10.34
CA TYR A 75 -8.06 4.55 -10.68
C TYR A 75 -8.47 4.48 -12.16
N ASP A 76 -7.63 3.85 -12.97
CA ASP A 76 -7.89 3.46 -14.34
C ASP A 76 -7.32 2.05 -14.55
N PRO A 77 -8.14 0.98 -14.47
CA PRO A 77 -7.67 -0.39 -14.61
C PRO A 77 -6.88 -0.65 -15.90
N LYS A 78 -7.25 0.00 -17.01
CA LYS A 78 -6.55 -0.19 -18.28
C LYS A 78 -5.17 0.45 -18.25
N GLN A 79 -5.06 1.64 -17.67
CA GLN A 79 -3.75 2.31 -17.52
C GLN A 79 -2.88 1.60 -16.48
N MET A 80 -3.47 1.17 -15.37
CA MET A 80 -2.78 0.42 -14.31
C MET A 80 -2.23 -0.91 -14.83
N ALA A 81 -3.02 -1.66 -15.61
CA ALA A 81 -2.57 -2.89 -16.25
C ALA A 81 -1.41 -2.66 -17.23
N LYS A 82 -1.48 -1.59 -18.04
CA LYS A 82 -0.35 -1.20 -18.93
C LYS A 82 0.92 -0.86 -18.17
N LEU A 83 0.80 -0.35 -16.94
CA LEU A 83 1.92 -0.06 -16.05
C LEU A 83 2.38 -1.28 -15.24
N GLY A 84 1.75 -2.45 -15.43
CA GLY A 84 2.11 -3.68 -14.74
C GLY A 84 1.66 -3.74 -13.28
N VAL A 85 0.64 -2.98 -12.89
CA VAL A 85 0.08 -3.04 -11.53
C VAL A 85 -0.64 -4.38 -11.32
N GLN A 86 -0.22 -5.14 -10.30
CA GLN A 86 -0.78 -6.45 -9.97
C GLN A 86 -2.29 -6.36 -9.72
N GLY A 87 -3.03 -7.31 -10.33
CA GLY A 87 -4.48 -7.43 -10.22
C GLY A 87 -5.28 -6.44 -11.09
N ALA A 88 -4.63 -5.49 -11.76
CA ALA A 88 -5.34 -4.49 -12.56
C ALA A 88 -6.09 -5.08 -13.76
N ASP A 89 -5.54 -6.11 -14.41
CA ASP A 89 -6.21 -6.82 -15.51
C ASP A 89 -7.56 -7.41 -15.07
N ASP A 90 -7.62 -7.99 -13.86
CA ASP A 90 -8.84 -8.57 -13.30
C ASP A 90 -9.90 -7.52 -12.96
N TRP A 91 -9.54 -6.23 -12.97
CA TRP A 91 -10.46 -5.13 -12.70
C TRP A 91 -11.05 -4.52 -13.98
N ILE A 92 -10.48 -4.83 -15.15
CA ILE A 92 -10.99 -4.33 -16.43
C ILE A 92 -12.40 -4.87 -16.65
N GLY A 93 -13.37 -3.96 -16.85
CA GLY A 93 -14.77 -4.30 -17.09
C GLY A 93 -15.58 -4.61 -15.82
N LYS A 94 -14.97 -4.59 -14.63
CA LYS A 94 -15.71 -4.63 -13.36
C LYS A 94 -16.34 -3.27 -13.04
N PRO A 95 -17.47 -3.25 -12.32
CA PRO A 95 -18.05 -2.00 -11.83
C PRO A 95 -17.05 -1.25 -10.93
N VAL A 96 -16.90 0.06 -11.16
CA VAL A 96 -15.99 0.92 -10.40
C VAL A 96 -16.35 0.91 -8.92
N GLU A 97 -17.64 0.82 -8.60
CA GLU A 97 -18.16 0.79 -7.25
C GLU A 97 -17.69 -0.47 -6.49
N ALA A 98 -17.54 -1.59 -7.18
CA ALA A 98 -17.12 -2.85 -6.58
C ALA A 98 -15.63 -2.86 -6.25
N VAL A 99 -14.78 -2.32 -7.13
CA VAL A 99 -13.33 -2.38 -6.95
C VAL A 99 -12.79 -1.12 -6.27
N ARG A 100 -13.04 0.06 -6.84
CA ARG A 100 -12.51 1.32 -6.31
C ARG A 100 -13.20 1.72 -5.01
N ASP A 101 -14.53 1.79 -5.03
CA ASP A 101 -15.27 2.39 -3.91
C ASP A 101 -15.52 1.42 -2.76
N ARG A 102 -15.42 0.10 -3.00
CA ARG A 102 -15.51 -0.92 -1.96
C ARG A 102 -14.14 -1.53 -1.64
N ASP A 103 -13.53 -2.30 -2.54
CA ASP A 103 -12.36 -3.12 -2.18
C ASP A 103 -11.11 -2.26 -1.87
N LEU A 104 -10.77 -1.30 -2.75
CA LEU A 104 -9.62 -0.41 -2.57
C LEU A 104 -9.88 0.61 -1.44
N ARG A 105 -11.08 1.20 -1.36
CA ARG A 105 -11.42 2.10 -0.26
C ARG A 105 -11.30 1.42 1.11
N THR A 106 -11.88 0.23 1.26
CA THR A 106 -11.83 -0.53 2.52
C THR A 106 -10.38 -0.84 2.92
N ALA A 107 -9.56 -1.26 1.95
CA ALA A 107 -8.15 -1.53 2.21
C ALA A 107 -7.36 -0.26 2.59
N TYR A 108 -7.68 0.88 1.95
CA TYR A 108 -7.10 2.18 2.31
C TYR A 108 -7.46 2.62 3.73
N GLU A 109 -8.74 2.55 4.10
CA GLU A 109 -9.22 2.91 5.45
C GLU A 109 -8.57 2.03 6.53
N ASN A 110 -8.41 0.74 6.24
CA ASN A 110 -7.69 -0.17 7.12
C ASN A 110 -6.20 0.20 7.26
N LEU A 111 -5.53 0.59 6.17
CA LEU A 111 -4.15 1.07 6.20
C LEU A 111 -4.02 2.35 7.03
N VAL A 112 -4.94 3.30 6.87
CA VAL A 112 -4.97 4.54 7.67
C VAL A 112 -5.07 4.20 9.16
N GLY A 113 -6.01 3.32 9.55
CA GLY A 113 -6.17 2.90 10.94
C GLY A 113 -4.92 2.19 11.48
N PHE A 114 -4.33 1.30 10.70
CA PHE A 114 -3.14 0.55 11.10
C PHE A 114 -1.91 1.44 11.29
N PHE A 115 -1.63 2.34 10.34
CA PHE A 115 -0.51 3.28 10.45
C PHE A 115 -0.71 4.27 11.59
N LYS A 116 -1.95 4.73 11.81
CA LYS A 116 -2.27 5.61 12.94
C LYS A 116 -1.96 4.92 14.27
N ALA A 117 -2.44 3.70 14.49
CA ALA A 117 -2.20 2.96 15.72
C ALA A 117 -0.70 2.74 15.98
N ALA A 118 0.05 2.30 14.96
CA ALA A 118 1.49 2.11 15.07
C ALA A 118 2.22 3.43 15.38
N ALA A 119 1.80 4.54 14.77
CA ALA A 119 2.39 5.86 15.02
C ALA A 119 2.09 6.38 16.43
N ASP A 120 0.85 6.21 16.93
CA ASP A 120 0.46 6.62 18.29
C ASP A 120 1.26 5.86 19.36
N GLU A 121 1.59 4.60 19.10
CA GLU A 121 2.34 3.72 20.02
C GLU A 121 3.86 3.75 19.79
N GLY A 122 4.36 4.52 18.81
CA GLY A 122 5.78 4.57 18.47
C GLY A 122 6.36 3.25 17.97
N GLN A 123 5.53 2.41 17.33
CA GLN A 123 5.89 1.09 16.85
C GLN A 123 6.49 1.11 15.44
N ALA A 124 7.29 0.10 15.15
CA ALA A 124 7.72 -0.21 13.79
C ALA A 124 6.63 -0.99 13.05
N ILE A 125 6.66 -0.97 11.73
CA ILE A 125 5.79 -1.80 10.88
C ILE A 125 6.63 -2.85 10.16
N TYR A 126 6.11 -4.08 10.12
CA TYR A 126 6.65 -5.18 9.33
C TYR A 126 5.62 -5.55 8.27
N LYS A 127 6.06 -5.71 7.02
CA LYS A 127 5.22 -6.09 5.89
C LYS A 127 5.74 -7.42 5.37
N ALA A 128 4.91 -8.45 5.43
CA ALA A 128 5.22 -9.74 4.85
C ALA A 128 4.64 -9.77 3.42
N MET A 129 5.50 -10.01 2.45
CA MET A 129 5.18 -10.10 1.03
C MET A 129 5.45 -11.54 0.59
N GLY A 130 4.47 -12.21 0.01
CA GLY A 130 4.55 -13.62 -0.42
C GLY A 130 3.35 -14.02 -1.26
#